data_AF-A0A399XA36-F1
#
_entry.id   AF-A0A399XA36-F1
#
_cell.length_a   1.000
_cell.length_b   1.000
_cell.length_c   1.000
_cell.angle_alpha   90.00
_cell.angle_beta   90.00
_cell.angle_gamma   90.00
#
_symmetry.space_group_name_H-M   'P 1'
#
loop_
_entity.id
_entity.type
_entity.pdbx_description
1 polymer ?
#
loop_
_entity_poly.entity_id
_entity_poly.type
_entity_poly.pdbx_seq_one_letter_code
_entity_poly.pdbx_strand_id
1 'polypeptide(L)'
;MQFDKMPSWTPDELKVSSRFEFTGSFRPVGNDFGNGTFKRTSDGASVDILVTKSSPNAATRPIVMSLIPKVKIEVPASGYKLGKQCLVTNRPGGYTIVAVNNYEQITARITAPLNAEGYGQRPDDFSADAGWLEKMARISLVNYAQKRMGEIERKSVTGHSINTFVASGSDARYFDVAAWADASGVGFNRNDSACRASFVWRGKQYVLPWASQFVKIGGNWRELDDVVMVRDGRIFAPVGLLEVN
;
A
#
# COMPACT_ATOMS: atom_id res chain seq x y z
N MET A 1 6.33 3.21 -15.65
CA MET A 1 7.33 3.37 -14.59
C MET A 1 8.47 2.49 -15.00
N GLN A 2 9.30 3.09 -15.85
CA GLN A 2 10.67 2.67 -16.08
C GLN A 2 11.34 2.76 -14.68
N PHE A 3 12.16 1.80 -14.24
CA PHE A 3 12.62 1.71 -12.83
C PHE A 3 13.32 2.99 -12.34
N ASP A 4 13.92 3.75 -13.25
CA ASP A 4 14.49 5.09 -13.10
C ASP A 4 13.48 6.20 -12.80
N LYS A 5 12.18 5.94 -12.97
CA LYS A 5 11.06 6.86 -12.66
C LYS A 5 10.30 6.47 -11.38
N MET A 6 10.80 5.51 -10.61
CA MET A 6 10.28 5.27 -9.26
C MET A 6 10.62 6.45 -8.35
N PRO A 7 9.73 6.85 -7.41
CA PRO A 7 10.06 7.87 -6.44
C PRO A 7 11.35 7.52 -5.68
N SER A 8 12.18 8.52 -5.39
CA SER A 8 13.50 8.33 -4.74
C SER A 8 13.42 7.58 -3.41
N TRP A 9 12.29 7.67 -2.72
CA TRP A 9 12.01 7.00 -1.46
C TRP A 9 11.59 5.53 -1.59
N THR A 10 11.42 5.01 -2.81
CA THR A 10 11.11 3.59 -3.05
C THR A 10 12.25 2.72 -2.50
N PRO A 11 11.96 1.58 -1.85
CA PRO A 11 13.00 0.65 -1.39
C PRO A 11 13.95 0.24 -2.53
N ASP A 12 15.25 0.25 -2.28
CA ASP A 12 16.26 -0.03 -3.32
C ASP A 12 16.14 -1.44 -3.88
N GLU A 13 15.71 -2.41 -3.06
CA GLU A 13 15.38 -3.77 -3.49
C GLU A 13 14.31 -3.82 -4.59
N LEU A 14 13.44 -2.81 -4.68
CA LEU A 14 12.45 -2.70 -5.76
C LEU A 14 13.00 -1.93 -6.96
N LYS A 15 13.88 -0.94 -6.75
CA LYS A 15 14.54 -0.20 -7.84
C LYS A 15 15.54 -1.06 -8.62
N VAL A 16 16.18 -2.01 -7.94
CA VAL A 16 17.28 -2.84 -8.45
C VAL A 16 16.83 -4.29 -8.67
N SER A 17 15.52 -4.57 -8.66
CA SER A 17 15.00 -5.92 -8.86
C SER A 17 15.25 -6.41 -10.29
N SER A 18 16.46 -6.91 -10.56
CA SER A 18 16.86 -7.64 -11.78
C SER A 18 15.98 -8.87 -12.06
N ARG A 19 15.18 -9.27 -11.06
CA ARG A 19 14.19 -10.33 -11.19
C ARG A 19 13.05 -9.97 -12.13
N PHE A 20 12.68 -8.69 -12.30
CA PHE A 20 11.52 -8.32 -13.10
C PHE A 20 11.87 -7.22 -14.10
N GLU A 21 11.61 -7.47 -15.38
CA GLU A 21 11.68 -6.50 -16.44
C GLU A 21 10.33 -5.82 -16.64
N PHE A 22 10.33 -4.49 -16.79
CA PHE A 22 9.12 -3.77 -17.14
C PHE A 22 8.82 -3.96 -18.63
N THR A 23 7.71 -4.61 -18.97
CA THR A 23 7.38 -4.96 -20.37
C THR A 23 6.09 -4.32 -20.88
N GLY A 24 5.37 -3.59 -20.03
CA GLY A 24 4.07 -3.00 -20.34
C GLY A 24 4.10 -1.51 -20.65
N SER A 25 2.92 -0.93 -20.89
CA SER A 25 2.70 0.51 -20.91
C SER A 25 1.86 0.90 -19.71
N PHE A 26 2.17 2.01 -19.05
CA PHE A 26 1.24 2.62 -18.10
C PHE A 26 0.10 3.22 -18.91
N ARG A 27 -0.97 2.45 -19.09
CA ARG A 27 -2.18 2.98 -19.73
C ARG A 27 -2.99 3.72 -18.66
N PRO A 28 -3.32 5.00 -18.87
CA PRO A 28 -4.45 5.60 -18.17
C PRO A 28 -5.68 4.78 -18.54
N VAL A 29 -6.42 4.27 -17.55
CA VAL A 29 -7.74 3.70 -17.78
C VAL A 29 -8.73 4.79 -17.39
N GLY A 30 -9.01 5.69 -18.34
CA GLY A 30 -9.77 6.93 -18.04
C GLY A 30 -9.01 7.86 -17.09
N ASN A 31 -9.68 8.32 -16.02
CA ASN A 31 -9.08 9.16 -14.96
C ASN A 31 -8.24 8.35 -13.94
N ASP A 32 -8.17 7.02 -14.09
CA ASP A 32 -7.44 6.14 -13.17
C ASP A 32 -6.00 5.86 -13.64
N PHE A 33 -5.10 5.70 -12.67
CA PHE A 33 -3.67 5.54 -12.89
C PHE A 33 -3.26 4.08 -12.79
N GLY A 34 -2.60 3.61 -13.85
CA GLY A 34 -1.48 2.69 -13.76
C GLY A 34 -1.86 1.22 -13.74
N ASN A 35 -2.13 0.67 -14.92
CA ASN A 35 -1.78 -0.72 -15.18
C ASN A 35 -0.26 -0.80 -15.41
N GLY A 36 0.46 -1.54 -14.56
CA GLY A 36 1.86 -1.86 -14.77
C GLY A 36 2.04 -3.36 -14.91
N THR A 37 2.52 -3.81 -16.07
CA THR A 37 2.91 -5.21 -16.28
C THR A 37 4.43 -5.35 -16.25
N PHE A 38 4.91 -6.24 -15.40
CA PHE A 38 6.31 -6.63 -15.29
C PHE A 38 6.44 -8.13 -15.62
N LYS A 39 7.55 -8.55 -16.20
CA LYS A 39 7.85 -9.97 -16.44
C LYS A 39 9.07 -10.40 -15.66
N ARG A 40 8.98 -11.55 -14.99
CA ARG A 40 10.09 -12.15 -14.27
C ARG A 40 11.11 -12.69 -15.27
N THR A 41 12.37 -12.29 -15.14
CA THR A 41 13.44 -12.67 -16.07
C THR A 41 13.77 -14.16 -16.00
N SER A 42 13.64 -14.77 -14.81
CA SER A 42 14.03 -16.17 -14.60
C SER A 42 13.08 -17.19 -15.22
N ASP A 43 11.78 -16.88 -15.32
CA ASP A 43 10.77 -17.85 -15.77
C ASP A 43 9.60 -17.25 -16.56
N GLY A 44 9.61 -15.96 -16.85
CA GLY A 44 8.57 -15.29 -17.65
C GLY A 44 7.25 -15.03 -16.90
N ALA A 45 7.17 -15.27 -15.59
CA ALA A 45 5.98 -14.96 -14.80
C ALA A 45 5.59 -13.47 -14.95
N SER A 46 4.32 -13.16 -15.10
CA SER A 46 3.83 -11.78 -15.30
C SER A 46 3.22 -11.22 -14.01
N VAL A 47 3.64 -10.02 -13.64
CA VAL A 47 3.07 -9.24 -12.54
C VAL A 47 2.25 -8.11 -13.11
N ASP A 48 0.97 -8.06 -12.74
CA ASP A 48 0.06 -6.97 -13.07
C ASP A 48 -0.33 -6.23 -11.81
N ILE A 49 -0.20 -4.91 -11.83
CA ILE A 49 -0.67 -4.02 -10.77
C ILE A 49 -1.65 -3.04 -11.36
N LEU A 50 -2.86 -3.02 -10.81
CA LEU A 50 -3.93 -2.11 -11.18
C LEU A 50 -4.40 -1.37 -9.94
N VAL A 51 -4.29 -0.04 -9.95
CA VAL A 51 -4.89 0.84 -8.94
C VAL A 51 -6.03 1.62 -9.58
N THR A 52 -7.19 1.63 -8.94
CA THR A 52 -8.37 2.36 -9.42
C THR A 52 -8.98 3.19 -8.30
N LYS A 53 -9.73 4.22 -8.67
CA LYS A 53 -10.62 4.88 -7.73
C LYS A 53 -11.65 3.88 -7.21
N SER A 54 -11.88 3.92 -5.90
CA SER A 54 -12.93 3.17 -5.21
C SER A 54 -14.08 4.13 -4.88
N SER A 55 -15.30 3.62 -4.84
CA SER A 55 -16.41 4.37 -4.24
C SER A 55 -16.30 4.30 -2.71
N PRO A 56 -16.65 5.34 -1.93
CA PRO A 56 -16.63 5.32 -0.46
C PRO A 56 -17.34 4.11 0.16
N ASN A 57 -18.39 3.61 -0.52
CA ASN A 57 -19.17 2.45 -0.08
C ASN A 57 -18.63 1.10 -0.55
N ALA A 58 -17.58 1.05 -1.37
CA ALA A 58 -16.99 -0.21 -1.81
C ALA A 58 -16.25 -0.89 -0.66
N ALA A 59 -15.67 -0.12 0.28
CA ALA A 59 -14.97 -0.66 1.44
C ALA A 59 -15.91 -1.21 2.54
N THR A 60 -17.23 -1.03 2.42
CA THR A 60 -18.23 -1.65 3.31
C THR A 60 -18.83 -2.91 2.72
N ARG A 61 -18.69 -3.12 1.40
CA ARG A 61 -19.08 -4.37 0.75
C ARG A 61 -17.95 -5.38 0.92
N PRO A 62 -18.22 -6.62 1.34
CA PRO A 62 -17.17 -7.64 1.35
C PRO A 62 -16.60 -7.79 -0.06
N ILE A 63 -15.29 -7.99 -0.17
CA ILE A 63 -14.68 -8.40 -1.44
C ILE A 63 -15.25 -9.79 -1.79
N VAL A 64 -16.31 -9.82 -2.60
CA VAL A 64 -16.96 -11.05 -3.04
C VAL A 64 -16.24 -11.57 -4.28
N MET A 65 -15.44 -12.62 -4.11
CA MET A 65 -15.13 -13.52 -5.21
C MET A 65 -16.18 -14.63 -5.20
N SER A 66 -17.33 -14.36 -5.82
CA SER A 66 -18.28 -15.43 -6.11
C SER A 66 -17.58 -16.46 -7.01
N LEU A 67 -17.77 -17.74 -6.69
CA LEU A 67 -17.55 -18.93 -7.55
C LEU A 67 -16.31 -19.82 -7.34
N ILE A 68 -15.42 -19.66 -6.35
CA ILE A 68 -14.26 -20.58 -6.23
C ILE A 68 -14.09 -21.19 -4.82
N PRO A 69 -14.49 -22.47 -4.61
CA PRO A 69 -14.54 -23.12 -3.29
C PRO A 69 -13.19 -23.52 -2.66
N LYS A 70 -12.05 -23.03 -3.18
CA LYS A 70 -10.69 -23.37 -2.69
C LYS A 70 -9.79 -22.15 -2.52
N VAL A 71 -10.36 -21.02 -2.10
CA VAL A 71 -9.56 -19.82 -1.81
C VAL A 71 -9.11 -19.87 -0.36
N LYS A 72 -7.80 -20.07 -0.14
CA LYS A 72 -7.19 -19.79 1.15
C LYS A 72 -7.06 -18.27 1.26
N ILE A 73 -7.80 -17.68 2.20
CA ILE A 73 -7.72 -16.26 2.53
C ILE A 73 -6.53 -16.10 3.48
N GLU A 74 -5.51 -15.37 3.03
CA GLU A 74 -4.32 -15.11 3.83
C GLU A 74 -4.24 -13.65 4.25
N VAL A 75 -3.58 -13.40 5.38
CA VAL A 75 -3.13 -12.05 5.76
C VAL A 75 -1.96 -11.68 4.84
N PRO A 76 -1.75 -10.40 4.49
CA PRO A 76 -0.55 -10.00 3.77
C PRO A 76 0.71 -10.58 4.42
N ALA A 77 1.70 -10.96 3.60
CA ALA A 77 2.91 -11.66 4.05
C ALA A 77 3.68 -10.95 5.18
N SER A 78 3.59 -9.62 5.25
CA SER A 78 4.19 -8.83 6.32
C SER A 78 3.50 -8.95 7.69
N GLY A 79 2.28 -9.50 7.72
CA GLY A 79 1.39 -9.49 8.90
C GLY A 79 0.76 -8.13 9.19
N TYR A 80 1.04 -7.09 8.39
CA TYR A 80 0.41 -5.78 8.53
C TYR A 80 -0.85 -5.67 7.68
N LYS A 81 -1.87 -4.98 8.21
CA LYS A 81 -3.06 -4.66 7.42
C LYS A 81 -2.69 -3.82 6.19
N LEU A 82 -3.33 -4.13 5.08
CA LEU A 82 -3.30 -3.37 3.83
C LEU A 82 -4.73 -2.99 3.51
N GLY A 83 -4.98 -1.74 3.14
CA GLY A 83 -6.34 -1.31 2.88
C GLY A 83 -7.23 -1.20 4.13
N LYS A 84 -8.54 -1.02 3.91
CA LYS A 84 -9.62 -1.29 4.87
C LYS A 84 -10.04 -2.76 4.83
N GLN A 85 -10.13 -3.32 3.63
CA GLN A 85 -10.28 -4.73 3.39
C GLN A 85 -9.09 -5.23 2.56
N CYS A 86 -8.66 -6.46 2.83
CA CYS A 86 -7.67 -7.13 2.02
C CYS A 86 -8.02 -8.60 1.86
N LEU A 87 -7.89 -9.08 0.64
CA LEU A 87 -8.00 -10.46 0.26
C LEU A 87 -6.70 -10.87 -0.42
N VAL A 88 -6.05 -11.89 0.13
CA VAL A 88 -4.92 -12.55 -0.50
C VAL A 88 -5.35 -13.92 -0.94
N THR A 89 -5.03 -14.30 -2.17
CA THR A 89 -5.28 -15.63 -2.70
C THR A 89 -4.04 -16.20 -3.33
N ASN A 90 -3.63 -17.39 -2.89
CA ASN A 90 -2.62 -18.20 -3.55
C ASN A 90 -3.32 -19.37 -4.26
N ARG A 91 -3.16 -19.47 -5.59
CA ARG A 91 -3.75 -20.52 -6.42
C ARG A 91 -2.68 -21.08 -7.35
N PRO A 92 -2.83 -22.31 -7.85
CA PRO A 92 -1.97 -22.81 -8.92
C PRO A 92 -1.91 -21.81 -10.07
N GLY A 93 -0.71 -21.43 -10.47
CA GLY A 93 -0.45 -20.47 -11.54
C GLY A 93 -0.68 -18.99 -11.18
N GLY A 94 -0.96 -18.63 -9.92
CA GLY A 94 -0.91 -17.22 -9.53
C GLY A 94 -1.21 -16.87 -8.08
N TYR A 95 -0.68 -15.74 -7.66
CA TYR A 95 -0.91 -15.14 -6.35
C TYR A 95 -1.46 -13.73 -6.51
N THR A 96 -2.53 -13.40 -5.80
CA THR A 96 -3.27 -12.15 -5.96
C THR A 96 -3.49 -11.48 -4.62
N ILE A 97 -3.26 -10.17 -4.57
CA ILE A 97 -3.63 -9.27 -3.49
C ILE A 97 -4.69 -8.33 -4.04
N VAL A 98 -5.87 -8.34 -3.43
CA VAL A 98 -6.88 -7.31 -3.62
C VAL A 98 -6.99 -6.54 -2.31
N ALA A 99 -6.83 -5.22 -2.36
CA ALA A 99 -7.09 -4.39 -1.19
C ALA A 99 -7.96 -3.19 -1.56
N VAL A 100 -8.87 -2.85 -0.67
CA VAL A 100 -9.86 -1.79 -0.85
C VAL A 100 -9.78 -0.83 0.33
N ASN A 101 -9.64 0.45 0.02
CA ASN A 101 -9.83 1.58 0.92
C ASN A 101 -11.16 2.28 0.61
N ASN A 102 -11.50 3.29 1.41
CA ASN A 102 -12.62 4.17 1.12
C ASN A 102 -12.50 4.84 -0.27
N TYR A 103 -11.29 5.17 -0.75
CA TYR A 103 -11.10 5.96 -1.98
C TYR A 103 -10.30 5.27 -3.08
N GLU A 104 -9.55 4.23 -2.75
CA GLU A 104 -8.70 3.50 -3.69
C GLU A 104 -8.94 2.00 -3.58
N GLN A 105 -8.79 1.30 -4.69
CA GLN A 105 -8.68 -0.15 -4.74
C GLN A 105 -7.41 -0.51 -5.50
N ILE A 106 -6.76 -1.59 -5.06
CA ILE A 106 -5.65 -2.19 -5.77
C ILE A 106 -5.91 -3.67 -6.02
N THR A 107 -5.54 -4.12 -7.21
CA THR A 107 -5.32 -5.52 -7.54
C THR A 107 -3.88 -5.67 -7.98
N ALA A 108 -3.09 -6.42 -7.20
CA ALA A 108 -1.74 -6.82 -7.57
C ALA A 108 -1.74 -8.33 -7.74
N ARG A 109 -1.28 -8.81 -8.89
CA ARG A 109 -1.28 -10.23 -9.22
C ARG A 109 0.05 -10.62 -9.82
N ILE A 110 0.57 -11.77 -9.41
CA ILE A 110 1.61 -12.49 -10.15
C ILE A 110 0.98 -13.75 -10.76
N THR A 111 1.32 -14.03 -12.01
CA THR A 111 0.80 -15.15 -12.80
C THR A 111 1.94 -15.89 -13.48
N ALA A 112 1.80 -17.19 -13.56
CA ALA A 112 2.64 -18.03 -14.39
C ALA A 112 2.57 -17.64 -15.88
N PRO A 113 3.64 -17.85 -16.66
CA PRO A 113 3.53 -17.76 -18.12
C PRO A 113 2.54 -18.82 -18.63
N LEU A 114 1.85 -18.51 -19.73
CA LEU A 114 0.94 -19.45 -20.37
C LEU A 114 1.71 -20.33 -21.36
N ASN A 115 1.41 -21.63 -21.40
CA ASN A 115 1.84 -22.52 -22.48
C ASN A 115 1.10 -22.21 -23.78
N ALA A 116 1.46 -22.90 -24.88
CA ALA A 116 0.81 -22.74 -26.18
C ALA A 116 -0.71 -23.03 -26.17
N GLU A 117 -1.19 -23.75 -25.17
CA GLU A 117 -2.60 -24.13 -24.98
C GLU A 117 -3.34 -23.16 -24.02
N GLY A 118 -2.66 -22.14 -23.48
CA GLY A 118 -3.24 -21.16 -22.57
C GLY A 118 -3.28 -21.57 -21.09
N TYR A 119 -2.66 -22.68 -20.70
CA TYR A 119 -2.53 -23.11 -19.30
C TYR A 119 -1.29 -22.50 -18.65
N GLY A 120 -1.38 -22.12 -17.37
CA GLY A 120 -0.23 -21.66 -16.60
C GLY A 120 0.83 -22.77 -16.50
N GLN A 121 2.04 -22.52 -16.99
CA GLN A 121 3.20 -23.36 -16.69
C GLN A 121 3.65 -23.08 -15.25
N ARG A 122 4.49 -23.92 -14.66
CA ARG A 122 5.10 -23.67 -13.33
C ARG A 122 5.54 -22.20 -13.15
N PRO A 123 5.52 -21.65 -11.92
CA PRO A 123 5.34 -22.35 -10.64
C PRO A 123 3.89 -22.44 -10.15
N ASP A 124 3.61 -23.53 -9.43
CA ASP A 124 2.32 -23.78 -8.77
C ASP A 124 2.15 -22.95 -7.49
N ASP A 125 3.23 -22.34 -6.99
CA ASP A 125 3.27 -21.57 -5.77
C ASP A 125 4.14 -20.30 -5.92
N PHE A 126 3.56 -19.15 -5.56
CA PHE A 126 4.21 -17.84 -5.56
C PHE A 126 4.38 -17.28 -4.14
N SER A 127 4.31 -18.11 -3.10
CA SER A 127 4.46 -17.68 -1.70
C SER A 127 5.79 -16.96 -1.42
N ALA A 128 6.86 -17.32 -2.13
CA ALA A 128 8.15 -16.64 -2.03
C ALA A 128 8.12 -15.19 -2.57
N ASP A 129 7.20 -14.90 -3.50
CA ASP A 129 7.01 -13.57 -4.09
C ASP A 129 6.00 -12.71 -3.30
N ALA A 130 5.27 -13.32 -2.35
CA ALA A 130 4.20 -12.69 -1.59
C ALA A 130 4.62 -11.36 -0.94
N GLY A 131 5.79 -11.35 -0.28
CA GLY A 131 6.33 -10.15 0.37
C GLY A 131 6.70 -9.06 -0.62
N TRP A 132 7.26 -9.43 -1.78
CA TRP A 132 7.61 -8.46 -2.83
C TRP A 132 6.35 -7.86 -3.47
N LEU A 133 5.35 -8.70 -3.80
CA LEU A 133 4.10 -8.25 -4.39
C LEU A 133 3.32 -7.34 -3.44
N GLU A 134 3.33 -7.64 -2.13
CA GLU A 134 2.72 -6.78 -1.11
C GLU A 134 3.39 -5.40 -1.05
N LYS A 135 4.73 -5.32 -1.09
CA LYS A 135 5.43 -4.03 -1.09
C LYS A 135 5.07 -3.21 -2.32
N MET A 136 5.06 -3.85 -3.49
CA MET A 136 4.62 -3.21 -4.74
C MET A 136 3.18 -2.72 -4.66
N ALA A 137 2.29 -3.51 -4.06
CA ALA A 137 0.91 -3.11 -3.82
C ALA A 137 0.82 -1.86 -2.91
N ARG A 138 1.54 -1.86 -1.78
CA ARG A 138 1.58 -0.72 -0.83
C ARG A 138 2.07 0.54 -1.51
N ILE A 139 3.19 0.47 -2.21
CA ILE A 139 3.82 1.64 -2.84
C ILE A 139 2.93 2.19 -3.96
N SER A 140 2.32 1.32 -4.76
CA SER A 140 1.40 1.74 -5.83
C SER A 140 0.17 2.42 -5.27
N LEU A 141 -0.39 1.86 -4.19
CA LEU A 141 -1.56 2.40 -3.51
C LEU A 141 -1.26 3.74 -2.82
N VAL A 142 -0.11 3.87 -2.15
CA VAL A 142 0.34 5.15 -1.58
C VAL A 142 0.55 6.20 -2.67
N ASN A 143 1.22 5.85 -3.76
CA ASN A 143 1.47 6.76 -4.88
C ASN A 143 0.19 7.26 -5.53
N TYR A 144 -0.86 6.46 -5.47
CA TYR A 144 -2.19 6.86 -5.90
C TYR A 144 -2.87 7.76 -4.87
N ALA A 145 -2.91 7.34 -3.60
CA ALA A 145 -3.58 8.04 -2.51
C ALA A 145 -3.02 9.46 -2.29
N GLN A 146 -1.70 9.65 -2.44
CA GLN A 146 -1.05 10.97 -2.28
C GLN A 146 -1.58 12.04 -3.24
N LYS A 147 -2.22 11.65 -4.35
CA LYS A 147 -2.82 12.61 -5.29
C LYS A 147 -4.02 13.34 -4.69
N ARG A 148 -4.60 12.81 -3.62
CA ARG A 148 -5.67 13.46 -2.87
C ARG A 148 -5.17 14.53 -1.92
N MET A 149 -3.86 14.57 -1.63
CA MET A 149 -3.28 15.53 -0.70
C MET A 149 -3.44 16.95 -1.25
N GLY A 150 -4.16 17.79 -0.52
CA GLY A 150 -4.28 19.20 -0.83
C GLY A 150 -2.98 19.98 -0.58
N GLU A 151 -3.13 21.30 -0.55
CA GLU A 151 -2.05 22.23 -0.23
C GLU A 151 -1.53 22.01 1.19
N ILE A 152 -0.22 22.20 1.36
CA ILE A 152 0.42 22.10 2.68
C ILE A 152 0.22 23.42 3.41
N GLU A 153 -0.37 23.34 4.60
CA GLU A 153 -0.51 24.45 5.52
C GLU A 153 0.16 24.14 6.86
N ARG A 154 0.72 25.16 7.53
CA ARG A 154 1.17 25.02 8.92
C ARG A 154 -0.01 25.18 9.87
N LYS A 155 -0.26 24.17 10.72
CA LYS A 155 -1.28 24.20 11.78
C LYS A 155 -0.72 23.60 13.06
N SER A 156 -1.33 23.96 14.19
CA SER A 156 -1.01 23.36 15.48
C SER A 156 -1.59 21.94 15.56
N VAL A 157 -0.75 20.97 15.89
CA VAL A 157 -1.11 19.58 16.20
C VAL A 157 -0.46 19.23 17.53
N THR A 158 -1.26 18.85 18.53
CA THR A 158 -0.80 18.58 19.91
C THR A 158 0.06 19.71 20.50
N GLY A 159 -0.21 20.98 20.13
CA GLY A 159 0.54 22.14 20.60
C GLY A 159 1.76 22.53 19.75
N HIS A 160 2.08 21.76 18.70
CA HIS A 160 3.24 22.02 17.84
C HIS A 160 2.81 22.47 16.44
N SER A 161 3.41 23.55 15.92
CA SER A 161 3.15 24.04 14.57
C SER A 161 3.89 23.18 13.54
N ILE A 162 3.14 22.38 12.78
CA ILE A 162 3.70 21.43 11.80
C ILE A 162 2.96 21.51 10.48
N ASN A 163 3.58 20.93 9.44
CA ASN A 163 2.98 20.83 8.12
C ASN A 163 1.81 19.84 8.17
N THR A 164 0.66 20.32 7.69
CA THR A 164 -0.60 19.60 7.58
C THR A 164 -1.19 19.79 6.20
N PHE A 165 -2.14 18.96 5.82
CA PHE A 165 -2.99 19.17 4.65
C PHE A 165 -4.33 18.48 4.87
N VAL A 166 -5.31 18.80 4.03
CA VAL A 166 -6.60 18.09 3.98
C VAL A 166 -6.62 17.23 2.72
N ALA A 167 -6.95 15.95 2.87
CA ALA A 167 -7.10 15.07 1.72
C ALA A 167 -8.49 15.25 1.09
N SER A 168 -8.54 15.42 -0.22
CA SER A 168 -9.81 15.40 -0.95
C SER A 168 -10.51 14.05 -0.80
N GLY A 169 -11.85 14.09 -0.77
CA GLY A 169 -12.72 12.92 -0.64
C GLY A 169 -12.98 12.47 0.80
N SER A 170 -11.99 12.54 1.70
CA SER A 170 -12.16 12.19 3.13
C SER A 170 -12.33 13.37 4.05
N ASP A 171 -11.91 14.57 3.63
CA ASP A 171 -11.80 15.76 4.48
C ASP A 171 -10.94 15.53 5.73
N ALA A 172 -10.21 14.40 5.79
CA ALA A 172 -9.33 14.05 6.88
C ALA A 172 -8.13 15.00 6.84
N ARG A 173 -7.82 15.58 8.00
CA ARG A 173 -6.59 16.36 8.18
C ARG A 173 -5.44 15.43 8.46
N TYR A 174 -4.34 15.63 7.75
CA TYR A 174 -3.11 14.89 7.90
C TYR A 174 -2.01 15.76 8.50
N PHE A 175 -1.02 15.10 9.09
CA PHE A 175 0.19 15.76 9.58
C PHE A 175 1.45 14.99 9.17
N ASP A 176 2.57 15.72 9.04
CA ASP A 176 3.90 15.13 8.81
C ASP A 176 4.38 14.44 10.09
N VAL A 177 4.42 13.10 10.08
CA VAL A 177 4.69 12.30 11.29
C VAL A 177 6.11 12.51 11.81
N ALA A 178 7.10 12.65 10.91
CA ALA A 178 8.48 12.85 11.30
C ALA A 178 8.68 14.25 11.89
N ALA A 179 8.10 15.29 11.27
CA ALA A 179 8.17 16.66 11.79
C ALA A 179 7.46 16.82 13.14
N TRP A 180 6.31 16.14 13.32
CA TRP A 180 5.63 16.09 14.61
C TRP A 180 6.46 15.40 15.68
N ALA A 181 7.05 14.24 15.35
CA ALA A 181 7.84 13.48 16.30
C ALA A 181 9.06 14.27 16.77
N ASP A 182 9.77 14.93 15.84
CA ASP A 182 10.88 15.83 16.15
C ASP A 182 10.46 16.98 17.08
N ALA A 183 9.37 17.70 16.74
CA ALA A 183 8.85 18.79 17.56
C ALA A 183 8.38 18.36 18.96
N SER A 184 7.95 17.10 19.10
CA SER A 184 7.45 16.52 20.35
C SER A 184 8.52 15.79 21.16
N GLY A 185 9.77 15.73 20.67
CA GLY A 185 10.84 14.96 21.31
C GLY A 185 10.61 13.44 21.28
N VAL A 186 9.85 12.94 20.31
CA VAL A 186 9.48 11.53 20.15
C VAL A 186 10.42 10.85 19.16
N GLY A 187 10.96 9.69 19.54
CA GLY A 187 11.76 8.87 18.63
C GLY A 187 10.92 8.31 17.48
N PHE A 188 11.32 8.62 16.25
CA PHE A 188 10.69 8.16 15.02
C PHE A 188 11.59 7.16 14.28
N ASN A 189 11.06 5.98 13.97
CA ASN A 189 11.74 4.94 13.19
C ASN A 189 10.99 4.69 11.88
N ARG A 190 11.69 4.89 10.77
CA ARG A 190 11.19 4.57 9.43
C ARG A 190 11.89 3.32 8.90
N ASN A 191 11.11 2.41 8.32
CA ASN A 191 11.62 1.21 7.66
C ASN A 191 10.94 1.05 6.29
N ASP A 192 11.62 1.52 5.25
CA ASP A 192 11.12 1.49 3.89
C ASP A 192 10.96 0.06 3.35
N SER A 193 11.92 -0.83 3.65
CA SER A 193 11.87 -2.24 3.26
C SER A 193 10.68 -2.99 3.88
N ALA A 194 10.21 -2.58 5.06
CA ALA A 194 9.03 -3.14 5.70
C ALA A 194 7.75 -2.32 5.41
N CYS A 195 7.84 -1.29 4.57
CA CYS A 195 6.76 -0.37 4.22
C CYS A 195 6.00 0.16 5.45
N ARG A 196 6.74 0.59 6.48
CA ARG A 196 6.14 1.09 7.72
C ARG A 196 6.99 2.16 8.39
N ALA A 197 6.35 2.90 9.29
CA ALA A 197 7.02 3.66 10.33
C ALA A 197 6.51 3.25 11.71
N SER A 198 7.27 3.63 12.74
CA SER A 198 6.87 3.43 14.13
C SER A 198 7.45 4.50 15.05
N PHE A 199 6.75 4.73 16.15
CA PHE A 199 7.19 5.61 17.23
C PHE A 199 6.56 5.17 18.55
N VAL A 200 7.05 5.69 19.67
CA VAL A 200 6.46 5.46 21.01
C VAL A 200 5.87 6.77 21.51
N TRP A 201 4.58 6.76 21.80
CA TRP A 201 3.88 7.93 22.32
C TRP A 201 3.01 7.53 23.50
N ARG A 202 3.10 8.29 24.61
CA ARG A 202 2.36 8.02 25.86
C ARG A 202 2.47 6.56 26.32
N GLY A 203 3.67 6.00 26.25
CA GLY A 203 3.96 4.62 26.66
C GLY A 203 3.44 3.51 25.74
N LYS A 204 2.83 3.85 24.59
CA LYS A 204 2.31 2.88 23.62
C LYS A 204 3.16 2.92 22.34
N GLN A 205 3.45 1.75 21.77
CA GLN A 205 4.08 1.66 20.45
C GLN A 205 3.02 1.85 19.35
N TYR A 206 3.32 2.74 18.41
CA TYR A 206 2.54 2.98 17.21
C TYR A 206 3.28 2.38 16.01
N VAL A 207 2.59 1.59 15.18
CA VAL A 207 3.10 1.05 13.91
C VAL A 207 2.17 1.46 12.79
N LEU A 208 2.71 2.19 11.82
CA LEU A 208 2.00 2.82 10.71
C LEU A 208 2.44 2.14 9.40
N PRO A 209 1.71 1.11 8.94
CA PRO A 209 1.99 0.50 7.63
C PRO A 209 1.49 1.43 6.52
N TRP A 210 2.27 1.53 5.44
CA TRP A 210 1.89 2.31 4.27
C TRP A 210 0.61 1.81 3.61
N ALA A 211 -0.21 2.75 3.13
CA ALA A 211 -1.51 2.50 2.51
C ALA A 211 -2.46 1.61 3.34
N SER A 212 -2.29 1.63 4.67
CA SER A 212 -3.22 1.00 5.60
C SER A 212 -4.16 2.04 6.16
N GLN A 213 -5.46 1.70 6.21
CA GLN A 213 -6.43 2.46 7.00
C GLN A 213 -6.43 2.02 8.47
N PHE A 214 -5.42 1.25 8.89
CA PHE A 214 -5.26 0.79 10.26
C PHE A 214 -3.86 1.09 10.78
N VAL A 215 -3.81 1.43 12.07
CA VAL A 215 -2.59 1.62 12.85
C VAL A 215 -2.55 0.59 13.97
N LYS A 216 -1.37 0.07 14.32
CA LYS A 216 -1.22 -0.80 15.49
C LYS A 216 -0.76 0.05 16.67
N ILE A 217 -1.58 0.15 17.73
CA ILE A 217 -1.31 0.93 18.94
C ILE A 217 -1.28 -0.01 20.14
N GLY A 218 -0.13 -0.11 20.81
CA GLY A 218 0.02 -0.96 22.00
C GLY A 218 -0.37 -2.43 21.76
N GLY A 219 -0.13 -2.94 20.54
CA GLY A 219 -0.50 -4.31 20.15
C GLY A 219 -1.84 -4.44 19.42
N ASN A 220 -2.74 -3.46 19.53
CA ASN A 220 -4.10 -3.52 18.97
C ASN A 220 -4.23 -2.76 17.66
N TRP A 221 -4.96 -3.31 16.70
CA TRP A 221 -5.29 -2.61 15.45
C TRP A 221 -6.45 -1.64 15.67
N ARG A 222 -6.27 -0.40 15.24
CA ARG A 222 -7.30 0.64 15.24
C ARG A 222 -7.48 1.22 13.84
N GLU A 223 -8.72 1.44 13.44
CA GLU A 223 -9.05 2.08 12.17
C GLU A 223 -8.78 3.59 12.24
N LEU A 224 -8.29 4.14 11.14
CA LEU A 224 -8.07 5.56 10.89
C LEU A 224 -9.18 6.09 9.98
N ASP A 225 -9.36 7.42 9.96
CA ASP A 225 -10.32 8.06 9.05
C ASP A 225 -9.96 7.83 7.58
N ASP A 226 -8.66 7.65 7.30
CA ASP A 226 -8.10 7.47 5.97
C ASP A 226 -6.71 6.79 6.05
N VAL A 227 -6.09 6.50 4.91
CA VAL A 227 -4.86 5.70 4.86
C VAL A 227 -3.59 6.45 5.23
N VAL A 228 -2.57 5.75 5.71
CA VAL A 228 -1.21 6.31 5.81
C VAL A 228 -0.65 6.58 4.41
N MET A 229 -0.29 7.84 4.14
CA MET A 229 0.25 8.31 2.85
C MET A 229 1.75 8.57 2.95
N VAL A 230 2.45 8.50 1.81
CA VAL A 230 3.84 8.91 1.65
C VAL A 230 3.94 9.82 0.44
N ARG A 231 4.52 11.01 0.61
CA ARG A 231 4.81 11.98 -0.46
C ARG A 231 6.18 12.58 -0.25
N ASP A 232 7.00 12.59 -1.30
CA ASP A 232 8.37 13.12 -1.27
C ASP A 232 9.22 12.54 -0.12
N GLY A 233 9.02 11.25 0.15
CA GLY A 233 9.71 10.54 1.24
C GLY A 233 9.25 10.95 2.64
N ARG A 234 8.14 11.68 2.78
CA ARG A 234 7.57 12.04 4.09
C ARG A 234 6.32 11.22 4.33
N ILE A 235 6.14 10.78 5.57
CA ILE A 235 5.02 9.95 5.98
C ILE A 235 3.97 10.84 6.62
N PHE A 236 2.74 10.72 6.13
CA PHE A 236 1.60 11.49 6.61
C PHE A 236 0.52 10.55 7.13
N ALA A 237 -0.07 10.89 8.27
CA ALA A 237 -1.16 10.14 8.87
C ALA A 237 -2.30 11.10 9.29
N PRO A 238 -3.56 10.62 9.35
CA PRO A 238 -4.68 11.40 9.87
C PRO A 238 -4.43 11.87 11.30
N VAL A 239 -4.80 13.11 11.62
CA VAL A 239 -4.60 13.73 12.96
C VAL A 239 -5.32 12.97 14.06
N GLY A 240 -6.47 12.36 13.77
CA GLY A 240 -7.22 11.51 14.72
C GLY A 240 -6.39 10.34 15.30
N LEU A 241 -5.25 10.01 14.68
CA LEU A 241 -4.25 9.09 15.23
C LEU A 241 -3.74 9.50 16.62
N LEU A 242 -3.58 10.80 16.87
CA LEU A 242 -2.97 11.34 18.09
C LEU A 242 -3.99 11.62 19.21
N GLU A 243 -5.28 11.59 18.89
CA GLU A 243 -6.39 11.83 19.82
C GLU A 243 -6.78 10.58 20.62
N VAL A 244 -6.07 9.48 20.39
CA VAL A 244 -6.28 8.19 21.04
C VAL A 244 -5.64 8.20 22.43
N ASN A 245 -6.47 8.33 23.47
CA ASN A 245 -6.07 8.10 24.87
C ASN A 245 -5.93 6.60 25.16
#